data_AF-A0A9E7KZJ8-F1
#
_entry.id   AF-A0A9E7KZJ8-F1
#
_cell.length_a   1.000
_cell.length_b   1.000
_cell.length_c   1.000
_cell.angle_alpha   90.00
_cell.angle_beta   90.00
_cell.angle_gamma   90.00
#
_symmetry.space_group_name_H-M   'P 1'
#
loop_
_entity.id
_entity.type
_entity.pdbx_description
1 polymer ?
#
loop_
_entity_poly.entity_id
_entity_poly.type
_entity_poly.pdbx_seq_one_letter_code
_entity_poly.pdbx_strand_id
1 'polypeptide(L)'
;MRCRIALAEKRVEYEHKDENLMEKSPLLLQSNPVHKKIPVLVHGGKPVCESLVIVQYVDEAWPDRAPLLPADAYGRAQARFWADFVDKKVCYWCQIFECGTKLWMLKKEAQGEAKKEFTEGLKLLEGELGEKKYFGGDTFGFVDVALVPLMAWFRTYESFGSFSAETEAPKLVAWGKRCMERESVAMSLPDPGKVYEIFECGLKLWKLEGEKQDEARDQFLRALKILEGELGEKKYFGGDTFGFVDVTLVPVVAWYRTYELFGSFRTEMHAPRLMAWGKRCLERESVAMSSLPDPHKVHQFVRFLRNKKPGLQPF
;
A
#
# COMPACT_ATOMS: atom_id res chain seq x y z
N MET A 1 5.24 -0.48 -8.35
CA MET A 1 5.56 -1.89 -8.04
C MET A 1 5.52 -2.75 -9.29
N ARG A 2 4.36 -2.99 -9.93
CA ARG A 2 4.24 -3.80 -11.16
C ARG A 2 5.33 -3.55 -12.22
N CYS A 3 5.55 -2.28 -12.59
CA CYS A 3 6.53 -1.93 -13.62
C CYS A 3 7.98 -2.22 -13.19
N ARG A 4 8.33 -2.00 -11.91
CA ARG A 4 9.68 -2.31 -11.40
C ARG A 4 9.95 -3.82 -11.45
N ILE A 5 8.95 -4.63 -11.09
CA ILE A 5 9.02 -6.09 -11.17
C ILE A 5 9.21 -6.53 -12.62
N ALA A 6 8.42 -6.00 -13.56
CA ALA A 6 8.56 -6.34 -14.97
C ALA A 6 9.93 -5.98 -15.55
N LEU A 7 10.44 -4.78 -15.25
CA LEU A 7 11.78 -4.35 -15.65
C LEU A 7 12.87 -5.26 -15.05
N ALA A 8 12.73 -5.65 -13.78
CA ALA A 8 13.67 -6.55 -13.11
C ALA A 8 13.63 -7.99 -13.69
N GLU A 9 12.46 -8.55 -13.94
CA GLU A 9 12.29 -9.87 -14.60
C GLU A 9 12.92 -9.86 -16.00
N LYS A 10 12.79 -8.75 -16.73
CA LYS A 10 13.40 -8.55 -18.05
C LYS A 10 14.88 -8.13 -17.99
N ARG A 11 15.43 -7.87 -16.80
CA ARG A 11 16.79 -7.36 -16.57
C ARG A 11 17.08 -6.08 -17.38
N VAL A 12 16.10 -5.18 -17.40
CA VAL A 12 16.21 -3.87 -18.05
C VAL A 12 16.72 -2.86 -17.02
N GLU A 13 17.87 -2.26 -17.30
CA GLU A 13 18.38 -1.15 -16.50
C GLU A 13 17.52 0.10 -16.71
N TYR A 14 17.24 0.82 -15.63
CA TYR A 14 16.43 2.04 -15.69
C TYR A 14 16.87 3.04 -14.61
N GLU A 15 16.67 4.32 -14.90
CA GLU A 15 16.77 5.39 -13.91
C GLU A 15 15.45 5.50 -13.16
N HIS A 16 15.47 5.29 -11.84
CA HIS A 16 14.29 5.50 -11.01
C HIS A 16 14.20 6.97 -10.58
N LYS A 17 13.07 7.62 -10.90
CA LYS A 17 12.74 8.96 -10.41
C LYS A 17 11.55 8.88 -9.46
N ASP A 18 11.75 9.34 -8.24
CA ASP A 18 10.66 9.55 -7.31
C ASP A 18 9.83 10.76 -7.70
N GLU A 19 8.51 10.62 -7.56
CA GLU A 19 7.55 11.61 -7.98
C GLU A 19 6.65 11.99 -6.81
N ASN A 20 6.50 13.28 -6.59
CA ASN A 20 5.63 13.82 -5.56
C ASN A 20 4.18 13.87 -6.08
N LEU A 21 3.30 13.03 -5.54
CA LEU A 21 1.91 12.96 -6.00
C LEU A 21 1.04 14.15 -5.59
N MET A 22 1.49 14.88 -4.58
CA MET A 22 0.80 16.06 -4.07
C MET A 22 1.24 17.31 -4.84
N GLU A 23 2.50 17.36 -5.27
CA GLU A 23 3.08 18.43 -6.10
C GLU A 23 3.75 17.82 -7.33
N LYS A 24 2.93 17.57 -8.37
CA LYS A 24 3.33 16.83 -9.56
C LYS A 24 4.33 17.63 -10.40
N SER A 25 5.42 16.98 -10.80
CA SER A 25 6.49 17.58 -11.59
C SER A 25 5.99 17.98 -12.99
N PRO A 26 6.58 19.02 -13.60
CA PRO A 26 6.30 19.34 -15.01
C PRO A 26 6.56 18.15 -15.94
N LEU A 27 7.57 17.32 -15.63
CA LEU A 27 7.88 16.12 -16.39
C LEU A 27 6.73 15.11 -16.35
N LEU A 28 6.13 14.84 -15.19
CA LEU A 28 4.96 13.97 -15.08
C LEU A 28 3.76 14.55 -15.85
N LEU A 29 3.50 15.84 -15.69
CA LEU A 29 2.36 16.50 -16.34
C LEU A 29 2.50 16.51 -17.87
N GLN A 30 3.73 16.65 -18.39
CA GLN A 30 4.02 16.56 -19.81
C GLN A 30 3.95 15.11 -20.32
N SER A 31 4.42 14.15 -19.53
CA SER A 31 4.52 12.75 -19.94
C SER A 31 3.17 12.01 -19.86
N ASN A 32 2.32 12.36 -18.89
CA ASN A 32 0.96 11.85 -18.74
C ASN A 32 -0.06 13.00 -18.59
N PRO A 33 -0.32 13.77 -19.65
CA PRO A 33 -1.19 14.94 -19.57
C PRO A 33 -2.65 14.57 -19.30
N VAL A 34 -3.07 13.36 -19.70
CA VAL A 34 -4.45 12.86 -19.57
C VAL A 34 -4.78 12.53 -18.12
N HIS A 35 -4.02 11.62 -17.51
CA HIS A 35 -4.34 11.13 -16.17
C HIS A 35 -3.51 11.79 -15.07
N LYS A 36 -2.33 12.35 -15.41
CA LYS A 36 -1.41 12.97 -14.45
C LYS A 36 -1.06 12.02 -13.31
N LYS A 37 -0.90 10.72 -13.62
CA LYS A 37 -0.67 9.64 -12.65
C LYS A 37 0.65 8.95 -12.94
N ILE A 38 1.26 8.42 -11.88
CA ILE A 38 2.32 7.42 -11.96
C ILE A 38 1.71 6.01 -11.96
N PRO A 39 2.43 4.98 -12.44
CA PRO A 39 3.74 5.03 -13.08
C PRO A 39 3.70 5.58 -14.52
N VAL A 40 4.82 6.16 -14.95
CA VAL A 40 5.12 6.48 -16.35
C VAL A 40 6.51 5.92 -16.67
N LEU A 41 6.64 5.17 -17.75
CA LEU A 41 7.93 4.72 -18.28
C LEU A 41 8.29 5.63 -19.46
N VAL A 42 9.48 6.22 -19.45
CA VAL A 42 9.98 7.01 -20.59
C VAL A 42 11.09 6.21 -21.27
N HIS A 43 10.82 5.69 -22.47
CA HIS A 43 11.78 4.92 -23.25
C HIS A 43 12.10 5.65 -24.55
N GLY A 44 13.37 6.02 -24.76
CA GLY A 44 13.79 6.79 -25.94
C GLY A 44 13.08 8.14 -26.07
N GLY A 45 12.79 8.80 -24.95
CA GLY A 45 12.05 10.05 -24.89
C GLY A 45 10.53 9.94 -25.08
N LYS A 46 10.00 8.71 -25.24
CA LYS A 46 8.57 8.46 -25.46
C LYS A 46 7.92 7.93 -24.18
N PRO A 47 6.89 8.62 -23.64
CA PRO A 47 6.21 8.17 -22.44
C PRO A 47 5.21 7.04 -22.74
N VAL A 48 5.19 6.04 -21.86
CA VAL A 48 4.22 4.96 -21.78
C VAL A 48 3.54 5.05 -20.41
N CYS A 49 2.22 5.21 -20.41
CA CYS A 49 1.42 5.40 -19.20
C CYS A 49 0.63 4.13 -18.86
N GLU A 50 0.07 4.09 -17.64
CA GLU A 50 -0.72 2.97 -17.08
C GLU A 50 0.08 1.70 -16.79
N SER A 51 -0.02 1.21 -15.55
CA SER A 51 0.90 0.17 -15.07
C SER A 51 0.86 -1.14 -15.88
N LEU A 52 -0.33 -1.63 -16.27
CA LEU A 52 -0.47 -2.85 -17.07
C LEU A 52 -0.11 -2.67 -18.54
N VAL A 53 -0.25 -1.45 -19.07
CA VAL A 53 0.20 -1.10 -20.42
C VAL A 53 1.72 -1.04 -20.45
N ILE A 54 2.35 -0.44 -19.44
CA ILE A 54 3.82 -0.42 -19.29
C ILE A 54 4.37 -1.85 -19.19
N VAL A 55 3.75 -2.74 -18.40
CA VAL A 55 4.22 -4.13 -18.30
C VAL A 55 4.12 -4.87 -19.64
N GLN A 56 3.04 -4.68 -20.41
CA GLN A 56 2.93 -5.22 -21.77
C GLN A 56 4.00 -4.65 -22.71
N TYR A 57 4.19 -3.33 -22.69
CA TYR A 57 5.23 -2.67 -23.47
C TYR A 57 6.62 -3.21 -23.16
N VAL A 58 6.92 -3.43 -21.88
CA VAL A 58 8.19 -4.03 -21.44
C VAL A 58 8.33 -5.49 -21.92
N ASP A 59 7.23 -6.25 -22.00
CA ASP A 59 7.28 -7.60 -22.55
C ASP A 59 7.56 -7.60 -24.06
N GLU A 60 6.95 -6.66 -24.79
CA GLU A 60 7.05 -6.54 -26.25
C GLU A 60 8.35 -5.87 -26.72
N ALA A 61 8.87 -4.89 -25.98
CA ALA A 61 10.08 -4.14 -26.35
C ALA A 61 11.38 -4.92 -26.07
N TRP A 62 11.33 -5.95 -25.22
CA TRP A 62 12.45 -6.86 -24.93
C TRP A 62 12.03 -8.33 -25.15
N PRO A 63 11.79 -8.73 -26.42
CA PRO A 63 11.27 -10.06 -26.76
C PRO A 63 12.34 -11.18 -26.65
N ASP A 64 13.62 -10.81 -26.58
CA ASP A 64 14.76 -11.71 -26.37
C ASP A 64 14.84 -12.26 -24.92
N ARG A 65 14.05 -11.66 -24.01
CA ARG A 65 14.02 -12.00 -22.59
C ARG A 65 12.79 -12.84 -22.26
N ALA A 66 12.85 -13.59 -21.16
CA ALA A 66 11.77 -14.47 -20.70
C ALA A 66 10.39 -13.78 -20.80
N PRO A 67 9.40 -14.38 -21.48
CA PRO A 67 8.13 -13.72 -21.75
C PRO A 67 7.26 -13.65 -20.49
N LEU A 68 6.54 -12.54 -20.33
CA LEU A 68 5.55 -12.37 -19.28
C LEU A 68 4.15 -12.78 -19.77
N LEU A 69 3.85 -12.60 -21.05
CA LEU A 69 2.61 -13.06 -21.67
C LEU A 69 2.80 -14.39 -22.43
N PRO A 70 1.77 -15.24 -22.48
CA PRO A 70 1.78 -16.44 -23.33
C PRO A 70 1.98 -16.12 -24.82
N ALA A 71 2.54 -17.07 -25.57
CA ALA A 71 2.75 -16.91 -27.00
C ALA A 71 1.46 -17.03 -27.83
N ASP A 72 0.50 -17.84 -27.37
CA ASP A 72 -0.74 -18.09 -28.09
C ASP A 72 -1.80 -17.01 -27.81
N ALA A 73 -2.71 -16.79 -28.76
CA ALA A 73 -3.69 -15.72 -28.68
C ALA A 73 -4.68 -15.89 -27.52
N TYR A 74 -5.08 -17.14 -27.21
CA TYR A 74 -6.04 -17.42 -26.17
C TYR A 74 -5.43 -17.22 -24.78
N GLY A 75 -4.22 -17.75 -24.56
CA GLY A 75 -3.44 -17.54 -23.34
C GLY A 75 -3.20 -16.06 -23.04
N ARG A 76 -2.87 -15.24 -24.06
CA ARG A 76 -2.78 -13.79 -23.88
C ARG A 76 -4.10 -13.15 -23.47
N ALA A 77 -5.21 -13.58 -24.08
CA ALA A 77 -6.53 -13.06 -23.74
C ALA A 77 -6.90 -13.39 -22.28
N GLN A 78 -6.62 -14.62 -21.83
CA GLN A 78 -6.82 -15.04 -20.44
C GLN A 78 -5.95 -14.24 -19.47
N ALA A 79 -4.66 -14.08 -19.77
CA ALA A 79 -3.75 -13.30 -18.94
C ALA A 79 -4.19 -11.83 -18.82
N ARG A 80 -4.63 -11.22 -19.92
CA ARG A 80 -5.16 -9.85 -19.93
C ARG A 80 -6.46 -9.72 -19.15
N PHE A 81 -7.37 -10.69 -19.29
CA PHE A 81 -8.62 -10.72 -18.54
C PHE A 81 -8.37 -10.76 -17.03
N TRP A 82 -7.52 -11.67 -16.56
CA TRP A 82 -7.23 -11.80 -15.14
C TRP A 82 -6.44 -10.62 -14.56
N ALA A 83 -5.51 -10.03 -15.33
CA ALA A 83 -4.84 -8.81 -14.90
C ALA A 83 -5.80 -7.60 -14.81
N ASP A 84 -6.74 -7.47 -15.75
CA ASP A 84 -7.80 -6.44 -15.72
C ASP A 84 -8.76 -6.68 -14.55
N PHE A 85 -9.10 -7.94 -14.27
CA PHE A 85 -9.87 -8.32 -13.08
C PHE A 85 -9.15 -7.86 -11.81
N VAL A 86 -7.85 -8.14 -11.66
CA VAL A 86 -7.07 -7.68 -10.50
C VAL A 86 -7.10 -6.15 -10.38
N ASP A 87 -6.93 -5.43 -11.48
CA ASP A 87 -6.90 -3.96 -11.46
C ASP A 87 -8.25 -3.35 -11.04
N LYS A 88 -9.36 -3.86 -11.59
CA LYS A 88 -10.71 -3.33 -11.35
C LYS A 88 -11.34 -3.85 -10.06
N LYS A 89 -11.11 -5.11 -9.70
CA LYS A 89 -11.82 -5.82 -8.63
C LYS A 89 -10.97 -6.12 -7.40
N VAL A 90 -9.66 -5.92 -7.43
CA VAL A 90 -8.85 -6.10 -6.22
C VAL A 90 -8.17 -4.79 -5.86
N CYS A 91 -7.43 -4.18 -6.79
CA CYS A 91 -6.76 -2.89 -6.54
C CYS A 91 -7.72 -1.74 -6.25
N TYR A 92 -8.90 -1.70 -6.88
CA TYR A 92 -9.91 -0.67 -6.58
C TYR A 92 -10.41 -0.74 -5.13
N TRP A 93 -10.68 -1.93 -4.62
CA TRP A 93 -11.11 -2.11 -3.23
C TRP A 93 -9.98 -1.89 -2.26
N CYS A 94 -8.77 -2.33 -2.60
CA CYS A 94 -7.56 -2.00 -1.89
C CYS A 94 -7.35 -0.48 -1.79
N GLN A 95 -7.62 0.29 -2.85
CA GLN A 95 -7.61 1.75 -2.79
C GLN A 95 -8.73 2.32 -1.91
N ILE A 96 -9.91 1.69 -1.86
CA ILE A 96 -10.98 2.06 -0.92
C ILE A 96 -10.56 1.79 0.54
N PHE A 97 -9.84 0.70 0.81
CA PHE A 97 -9.34 0.32 2.13
C PHE A 97 -8.07 1.10 2.54
N GLU A 98 -7.13 1.34 1.63
CA GLU A 98 -5.90 2.14 1.81
C GLU A 98 -6.19 3.63 1.90
N CYS A 99 -7.11 4.14 1.06
CA CYS A 99 -7.73 5.46 1.28
C CYS A 99 -8.81 5.33 2.36
N GLY A 100 -8.38 4.91 3.55
CA GLY A 100 -9.18 4.90 4.78
C GLY A 100 -9.88 6.24 5.05
N THR A 101 -9.53 7.33 4.37
CA THR A 101 -10.29 8.58 4.37
C THR A 101 -11.73 8.48 3.84
N LYS A 102 -12.08 7.52 2.97
CA LYS A 102 -13.49 7.29 2.55
C LYS A 102 -14.19 6.20 3.36
N LEU A 103 -13.46 5.29 3.98
CA LEU A 103 -14.02 4.21 4.79
C LEU A 103 -14.66 4.71 6.11
N TRP A 104 -14.27 5.90 6.59
CA TRP A 104 -14.89 6.56 7.75
C TRP A 104 -16.17 7.32 7.39
N MET A 105 -16.44 7.48 6.09
CA MET A 105 -17.67 8.09 5.54
C MET A 105 -18.71 7.04 5.09
N LEU A 106 -18.31 5.78 4.91
CA LEU A 106 -19.21 4.71 4.48
C LEU A 106 -19.84 4.01 5.70
N LYS A 107 -21.16 3.82 5.64
CA LYS A 107 -21.95 3.11 6.67
C LYS A 107 -21.44 1.68 6.86
N LYS A 108 -21.66 1.09 8.05
CA LYS A 108 -21.26 -0.30 8.39
C LYS A 108 -21.67 -1.34 7.34
N GLU A 109 -22.81 -1.13 6.67
CA GLU A 109 -23.32 -2.02 5.62
C GLU A 109 -22.38 -2.08 4.40
N ALA A 110 -21.89 -0.93 3.93
CA ALA A 110 -20.97 -0.85 2.78
C ALA A 110 -19.61 -1.48 3.05
N GLN A 111 -19.16 -1.50 4.31
CA GLN A 111 -17.94 -2.22 4.71
C GLN A 111 -18.12 -3.74 4.62
N GLY A 112 -19.30 -4.26 4.99
CA GLY A 112 -19.63 -5.68 4.90
C GLY A 112 -19.70 -6.18 3.45
N GLU A 113 -20.29 -5.39 2.56
CA GLU A 113 -20.36 -5.69 1.13
C GLU A 113 -18.98 -5.65 0.46
N ALA A 114 -18.18 -4.60 0.71
CA ALA A 114 -16.82 -4.50 0.21
C ALA A 114 -15.94 -5.67 0.66
N LYS A 115 -16.08 -6.10 1.92
CA LYS A 115 -15.39 -7.29 2.44
C LYS A 115 -15.82 -8.55 1.68
N LYS A 116 -17.13 -8.76 1.52
CA LYS A 116 -17.66 -9.94 0.83
C LYS A 116 -17.14 -10.01 -0.61
N GLU A 117 -17.23 -8.91 -1.35
CA GLU A 117 -16.72 -8.83 -2.72
C GLU A 117 -15.21 -9.07 -2.80
N PHE A 118 -14.44 -8.52 -1.86
CA PHE A 118 -13.00 -8.73 -1.81
C PHE A 118 -12.66 -10.21 -1.58
N THR A 119 -13.30 -10.85 -0.61
CA THR A 119 -13.11 -12.27 -0.31
C THR A 119 -13.53 -13.15 -1.49
N GLU A 120 -14.64 -12.84 -2.17
CA GLU A 120 -15.06 -13.54 -3.39
C GLU A 120 -14.04 -13.36 -4.52
N GLY A 121 -13.46 -12.17 -4.66
CA GLY A 121 -12.38 -11.90 -5.61
C GLY A 121 -11.14 -12.75 -5.34
N LEU A 122 -10.73 -12.91 -4.08
CA LEU A 122 -9.63 -13.80 -3.70
C LEU A 122 -9.93 -15.27 -4.05
N LYS A 123 -11.17 -15.74 -3.80
CA LYS A 123 -11.59 -17.10 -4.13
C LYS A 123 -11.60 -17.38 -5.63
N LEU A 124 -12.02 -16.41 -6.44
CA LEU A 124 -11.97 -16.52 -7.90
C LEU A 124 -10.52 -16.62 -8.39
N LEU A 125 -9.62 -15.80 -7.84
CA LEU A 125 -8.18 -15.86 -8.16
C LEU A 125 -7.55 -17.18 -7.71
N GLU A 126 -7.94 -17.71 -6.55
CA GLU A 126 -7.51 -19.04 -6.09
C GLU A 126 -8.00 -20.15 -7.02
N GLY A 127 -9.27 -20.09 -7.44
CA GLY A 127 -9.84 -21.03 -8.39
C GLY A 127 -9.11 -21.02 -9.74
N GLU A 128 -8.79 -19.83 -10.25
CA GLU A 128 -7.98 -19.67 -11.45
C GLU A 128 -6.57 -20.22 -11.25
N LEU A 129 -5.90 -19.88 -10.14
CA LEU A 129 -4.56 -20.40 -9.82
C LEU A 129 -4.56 -21.93 -9.83
N GLY A 130 -5.58 -22.55 -9.24
CA GLY A 130 -5.77 -24.01 -9.24
C GLY A 130 -4.59 -24.73 -8.58
N GLU A 131 -3.89 -25.56 -9.36
CA GLU A 131 -2.66 -26.26 -8.96
C GLU A 131 -1.40 -25.66 -9.63
N LYS A 132 -1.55 -24.57 -10.39
CA LYS A 132 -0.44 -23.95 -11.11
C LYS A 132 0.55 -23.35 -10.11
N LYS A 133 1.85 -23.41 -10.44
CA LYS A 133 2.89 -22.79 -9.62
C LYS A 133 2.73 -21.26 -9.58
N TYR A 134 2.39 -20.69 -10.74
CA TYR A 134 2.12 -19.28 -11.00
C TYR A 134 0.89 -19.16 -11.91
N PHE A 135 0.32 -17.97 -12.05
CA PHE A 135 -0.76 -17.74 -13.01
C PHE A 135 -0.30 -17.94 -14.46
N GLY A 136 1.00 -17.71 -14.75
CA GLY A 136 1.65 -18.09 -16.00
C GLY A 136 1.91 -19.60 -16.17
N GLY A 137 1.40 -20.47 -15.30
CA GLY A 137 1.67 -21.90 -15.30
C GLY A 137 2.91 -22.23 -14.49
N ASP A 138 3.96 -22.73 -15.14
CA ASP A 138 5.24 -23.05 -14.51
C ASP A 138 6.17 -21.83 -14.36
N THR A 139 5.89 -20.76 -15.12
CA THR A 139 6.67 -19.54 -15.16
C THR A 139 5.90 -18.36 -14.57
N PHE A 140 6.64 -17.48 -13.90
CA PHE A 140 6.10 -16.21 -13.39
C PHE A 140 5.71 -15.30 -14.55
N GLY A 141 4.46 -14.84 -14.60
CA GLY A 141 3.91 -14.15 -15.77
C GLY A 141 3.14 -12.87 -15.45
N PHE A 142 2.41 -12.39 -16.46
CA PHE A 142 1.74 -11.09 -16.46
C PHE A 142 0.74 -10.90 -15.32
N VAL A 143 -0.08 -11.91 -15.04
CA VAL A 143 -1.06 -11.88 -13.94
C VAL A 143 -0.34 -11.89 -12.59
N ASP A 144 0.76 -12.64 -12.49
CA ASP A 144 1.56 -12.66 -11.25
C ASP A 144 2.17 -11.28 -10.97
N VAL A 145 2.75 -10.61 -11.98
CA VAL A 145 3.23 -9.23 -11.90
C VAL A 145 2.12 -8.26 -11.50
N ALA A 146 0.90 -8.46 -12.01
CA ALA A 146 -0.25 -7.62 -11.71
C ALA A 146 -0.72 -7.74 -10.25
N LEU A 147 -0.70 -8.96 -9.71
CA LEU A 147 -1.28 -9.31 -8.42
C LEU A 147 -0.28 -9.24 -7.26
N VAL A 148 0.98 -9.65 -7.45
CA VAL A 148 1.94 -9.78 -6.35
C VAL A 148 2.16 -8.50 -5.53
N PRO A 149 2.08 -7.27 -6.08
CA PRO A 149 2.20 -6.08 -5.25
C PRO A 149 1.16 -5.95 -4.15
N LEU A 150 0.00 -6.60 -4.31
CA LEU A 150 -1.03 -6.62 -3.29
C LEU A 150 -0.57 -7.39 -2.05
N MET A 151 0.33 -8.37 -2.18
CA MET A 151 0.86 -9.13 -1.03
C MET A 151 1.55 -8.24 0.00
N ALA A 152 2.14 -7.11 -0.42
CA ALA A 152 2.72 -6.14 0.49
C ALA A 152 1.69 -5.47 1.43
N TRP A 153 0.41 -5.59 1.11
CA TRP A 153 -0.70 -4.95 1.81
C TRP A 153 -1.70 -5.94 2.39
N PHE A 154 -1.51 -7.25 2.19
CA PHE A 154 -2.45 -8.28 2.67
C PHE A 154 -2.69 -8.20 4.17
N ARG A 155 -1.63 -8.03 4.98
CA ARG A 155 -1.77 -7.85 6.45
C ARG A 155 -2.65 -6.65 6.80
N THR A 156 -2.48 -5.55 6.06
CA THR A 156 -3.32 -4.35 6.16
C THR A 156 -4.78 -4.73 5.93
N TYR A 157 -5.08 -5.39 4.81
CA TYR A 157 -6.45 -5.76 4.50
C TYR A 157 -7.06 -6.73 5.52
N GLU A 158 -6.32 -7.74 5.97
CA GLU A 158 -6.79 -8.71 6.96
C GLU A 158 -7.23 -8.02 8.26
N SER A 159 -6.44 -7.08 8.76
CA SER A 159 -6.75 -6.35 9.99
C SER A 159 -7.88 -5.34 9.83
N PHE A 160 -7.88 -4.56 8.76
CA PHE A 160 -8.93 -3.56 8.53
C PHE A 160 -10.26 -4.19 8.13
N GLY A 161 -10.24 -5.27 7.35
CA GLY A 161 -11.40 -6.02 6.91
C GLY A 161 -11.84 -7.11 7.89
N SER A 162 -11.08 -7.34 8.96
CA SER A 162 -11.35 -8.40 9.95
C SER A 162 -11.61 -9.76 9.31
N PHE A 163 -10.77 -10.15 8.33
CA PHE A 163 -10.83 -11.44 7.64
C PHE A 163 -9.43 -12.06 7.61
N SER A 164 -9.35 -13.35 7.29
CA SER A 164 -8.07 -14.03 7.07
C SER A 164 -8.00 -14.51 5.63
N ALA A 165 -7.02 -14.00 4.88
CA ALA A 165 -6.75 -14.45 3.53
C ALA A 165 -6.29 -15.92 3.53
N GLU A 166 -5.56 -16.35 4.56
CA GLU A 166 -5.11 -17.76 4.69
C GLU A 166 -6.31 -18.71 4.83
N THR A 167 -7.39 -18.30 5.52
CA THR A 167 -8.61 -19.11 5.62
C THR A 167 -9.42 -19.09 4.33
N GLU A 168 -9.53 -17.95 3.68
CA GLU A 168 -10.43 -17.76 2.54
C GLU A 168 -9.81 -18.19 1.20
N ALA A 169 -8.49 -18.08 1.08
CA ALA A 169 -7.70 -18.34 -0.11
C ALA A 169 -6.26 -18.82 0.25
N PRO A 170 -6.12 -20.03 0.86
CA PRO A 170 -4.83 -20.56 1.31
C PRO A 170 -3.81 -20.75 0.18
N LYS A 171 -4.23 -21.23 -1.01
CA LYS A 171 -3.31 -21.46 -2.12
C LYS A 171 -2.79 -20.15 -2.68
N LEU A 172 -3.64 -19.12 -2.72
CA LEU A 172 -3.24 -17.79 -3.13
C LEU A 172 -2.23 -17.20 -2.15
N VAL A 173 -2.43 -17.38 -0.84
CA VAL A 173 -1.45 -16.93 0.16
C VAL A 173 -0.11 -17.68 0.01
N ALA A 174 -0.15 -19.00 -0.20
CA ALA A 174 1.05 -19.79 -0.47
C ALA A 174 1.77 -19.33 -1.76
N TRP A 175 1.02 -19.04 -2.82
CA TRP A 175 1.56 -18.43 -4.04
C TRP A 175 2.22 -17.08 -3.77
N GLY A 176 1.57 -16.21 -2.99
CA GLY A 176 2.11 -14.92 -2.61
C GLY A 176 3.44 -15.05 -1.87
N LYS A 177 3.54 -15.95 -0.89
CA LYS A 177 4.79 -16.27 -0.16
C LYS A 177 5.90 -16.70 -1.13
N ARG A 178 5.62 -17.62 -2.07
CA ARG A 178 6.58 -18.04 -3.11
C ARG A 178 7.02 -16.89 -4.02
N CYS A 179 6.10 -15.98 -4.37
CA CYS A 179 6.44 -14.84 -5.21
C CYS A 179 7.34 -13.83 -4.48
N MET A 180 7.18 -13.66 -3.17
CA MET A 180 8.04 -12.79 -2.35
C MET A 180 9.50 -13.27 -2.27
N GLU A 181 9.76 -14.57 -2.46
CA GLU A 181 11.11 -15.13 -2.51
C GLU A 181 11.87 -14.77 -3.80
N ARG A 182 11.18 -14.26 -4.83
CA ARG A 182 11.81 -13.84 -6.07
C ARG A 182 12.56 -12.52 -5.85
N GLU A 183 13.81 -12.46 -6.30
CA GLU A 183 14.64 -11.27 -6.21
C GLU A 183 13.97 -10.03 -6.83
N SER A 184 13.39 -10.18 -8.02
CA SER A 184 12.64 -9.13 -8.73
C SER A 184 11.49 -8.52 -7.92
N VAL A 185 10.83 -9.34 -7.09
CA VAL A 185 9.71 -8.95 -6.22
C VAL A 185 10.23 -8.36 -4.92
N ALA A 186 11.15 -9.04 -4.25
CA ALA A 186 11.73 -8.63 -2.98
C ALA A 186 12.37 -7.24 -3.04
N MET A 187 13.06 -6.91 -4.14
CA MET A 187 13.67 -5.59 -4.33
C MET A 187 12.66 -4.50 -4.74
N SER A 188 11.48 -4.89 -5.25
CA SER A 188 10.48 -3.97 -5.81
C SER A 188 9.36 -3.60 -4.84
N LEU A 189 9.17 -4.37 -3.78
CA LEU A 189 8.11 -4.17 -2.79
C LEU A 189 8.69 -3.57 -1.50
N PRO A 190 7.98 -2.63 -0.85
CA PRO A 190 8.35 -2.19 0.49
C PRO A 190 8.18 -3.34 1.47
N ASP A 191 8.95 -3.33 2.57
CA ASP A 191 8.79 -4.29 3.66
C ASP A 191 7.33 -4.24 4.19
N PRO A 192 6.54 -5.32 4.03
CA PRO A 192 5.12 -5.34 4.40
C PRO A 192 4.89 -5.16 5.91
N GLY A 193 5.89 -5.49 6.75
CA GLY A 193 5.81 -5.31 8.19
C GLY A 193 5.91 -3.83 8.58
N LYS A 194 6.82 -3.08 7.97
CA LYS A 194 7.19 -1.72 8.43
C LYS A 194 6.08 -0.67 8.26
N VAL A 195 5.32 -0.72 7.16
CA VAL A 195 4.24 0.25 6.90
C VAL A 195 2.99 -0.10 7.70
N TYR A 196 2.64 -1.38 7.71
CA TYR A 196 1.44 -1.90 8.37
C TYR A 196 1.51 -1.82 9.90
N GLU A 197 2.64 -2.15 10.51
CA GLU A 197 2.80 -2.20 11.97
C GLU A 197 2.46 -0.85 12.63
N ILE A 198 2.78 0.27 11.97
CA ILE A 198 2.52 1.61 12.50
C ILE A 198 1.04 1.95 12.48
N PHE A 199 0.36 1.68 11.36
CA PHE A 199 -1.07 1.93 11.25
C PHE A 199 -1.87 1.04 12.19
N GLU A 200 -1.50 -0.24 12.28
CA GLU A 200 -2.17 -1.21 13.15
C GLU A 200 -1.96 -0.87 14.62
N CYS A 201 -0.71 -0.62 15.05
CA CYS A 201 -0.42 -0.31 16.44
C CYS A 201 -1.04 1.03 16.85
N GLY A 202 -1.01 2.04 15.96
CA GLY A 202 -1.72 3.31 16.16
C GLY A 202 -3.22 3.12 16.40
N LEU A 203 -3.86 2.21 15.68
CA LEU A 203 -5.28 1.90 15.88
C LEU A 203 -5.55 1.11 17.17
N LYS A 204 -4.69 0.15 17.51
CA LYS A 204 -4.81 -0.63 18.75
C LYS A 204 -4.70 0.26 19.98
N LEU A 205 -3.85 1.29 19.94
CA LEU A 205 -3.65 2.24 21.04
C LEU A 205 -4.93 2.89 21.56
N TRP A 206 -5.93 3.15 20.71
CA TRP A 206 -7.20 3.74 21.16
C TRP A 206 -8.38 2.77 21.14
N LYS A 207 -8.23 1.58 20.56
CA LYS A 207 -9.27 0.53 20.53
C LYS A 207 -9.21 -0.44 21.70
N LEU A 208 -8.01 -0.72 22.23
CA LEU A 208 -7.71 -1.68 23.29
C LEU A 208 -7.45 -0.96 24.62
N GLU A 209 -7.51 -1.70 25.73
CA GLU A 209 -7.31 -1.22 27.10
C GLU A 209 -6.49 -2.23 27.92
N GLY A 210 -5.86 -1.76 29.00
CA GLY A 210 -5.06 -2.59 29.90
C GLY A 210 -3.81 -3.16 29.22
N GLU A 211 -3.42 -4.38 29.60
CA GLU A 211 -2.18 -5.03 29.14
C GLU A 211 -2.07 -5.08 27.60
N LYS A 212 -3.18 -5.32 26.90
CA LYS A 212 -3.19 -5.36 25.42
C LYS A 212 -2.94 -3.98 24.78
N GLN A 213 -3.29 -2.91 25.48
CA GLN A 213 -2.99 -1.54 25.06
C GLN A 213 -1.51 -1.22 25.31
N ASP A 214 -0.96 -1.69 26.43
CA ASP A 214 0.46 -1.53 26.75
C ASP A 214 1.36 -2.29 25.75
N GLU A 215 0.99 -3.52 25.37
CA GLU A 215 1.69 -4.26 24.31
C GLU A 215 1.66 -3.53 22.96
N ALA A 216 0.49 -2.98 22.58
CA ALA A 216 0.33 -2.20 21.36
C ALA A 216 1.15 -0.91 21.39
N ARG A 217 1.27 -0.28 22.56
CA ARG A 217 2.15 0.89 22.76
C ARG A 217 3.60 0.51 22.53
N ASP A 218 4.07 -0.58 23.12
CA ASP A 218 5.45 -0.99 22.99
C ASP A 218 5.80 -1.36 21.54
N GLN A 219 4.87 -1.99 20.82
CA GLN A 219 5.00 -2.22 19.37
C GLN A 219 5.05 -0.91 18.58
N PHE A 220 4.13 0.03 18.87
CA PHE A 220 4.11 1.34 18.21
C PHE A 220 5.42 2.11 18.41
N LEU A 221 5.95 2.12 19.65
CA LEU A 221 7.21 2.78 19.98
C LEU A 221 8.42 2.13 19.27
N ARG A 222 8.42 0.80 19.11
CA ARG A 222 9.46 0.12 18.31
C ARG A 222 9.40 0.54 16.85
N ALA A 223 8.22 0.57 16.26
CA ALA A 223 8.04 0.96 14.87
C ALA A 223 8.43 2.44 14.62
N LEU A 224 8.12 3.34 15.56
CA LEU A 224 8.59 4.73 15.51
C LEU A 224 10.12 4.83 15.51
N LYS A 225 10.82 4.04 16.33
CA LYS A 225 12.29 4.02 16.36
C LYS A 225 12.90 3.52 15.06
N ILE A 226 12.29 2.53 14.42
CA ILE A 226 12.72 2.04 13.11
C ILE A 226 12.60 3.17 12.07
N LEU A 227 11.45 3.85 12.00
CA LEU A 227 11.27 4.98 11.10
C LEU A 227 12.23 6.14 11.37
N GLU A 228 12.48 6.46 12.64
CA GLU A 228 13.43 7.48 13.04
C GLU A 228 14.84 7.18 12.49
N GLY A 229 15.27 5.91 12.58
CA GLY A 229 16.54 5.45 12.04
C GLY A 229 16.58 5.49 10.51
N GLU A 230 15.51 5.04 9.85
CA GLU A 230 15.38 5.02 8.39
C GLU A 230 15.31 6.43 7.79
N LEU A 231 14.67 7.37 8.48
CA LEU A 231 14.68 8.79 8.12
C LEU A 231 16.09 9.35 8.27
N GLY A 232 16.77 9.06 9.38
CA GLY A 232 18.11 9.56 9.66
C GLY A 232 18.16 11.08 9.55
N GLU A 233 19.18 11.60 8.87
CA GLU A 233 19.33 13.04 8.60
C GLU A 233 18.63 13.51 7.31
N LYS A 234 17.88 12.62 6.64
CA LYS A 234 17.23 12.95 5.37
C LYS A 234 16.09 13.94 5.60
N LYS A 235 15.90 14.84 4.64
CA LYS A 235 14.79 15.80 4.66
C LYS A 235 13.43 15.09 4.59
N TYR A 236 13.36 14.04 3.78
CA TYR A 236 12.23 13.13 3.52
C TYR A 236 12.73 11.68 3.43
N PHE A 237 11.83 10.70 3.46
CA PHE A 237 12.24 9.31 3.31
C PHE A 237 12.89 9.03 1.95
N GLY A 238 12.48 9.77 0.91
CA GLY A 238 13.12 9.84 -0.42
C GLY A 238 14.35 10.76 -0.51
N GLY A 239 15.02 11.06 0.60
CA GLY A 239 16.18 11.95 0.64
C GLY A 239 15.76 13.41 0.60
N ASP A 240 16.07 14.11 -0.50
CA ASP A 240 15.67 15.50 -0.71
C ASP A 240 14.27 15.64 -1.33
N THR A 241 13.71 14.53 -1.81
CA THR A 241 12.41 14.49 -2.50
C THR A 241 11.34 13.90 -1.59
N PHE A 242 10.15 14.54 -1.59
CA PHE A 242 8.98 14.02 -0.89
C PHE A 242 8.36 12.89 -1.73
N GLY A 243 8.48 11.66 -1.25
CA GLY A 243 8.18 10.45 -2.02
C GLY A 243 6.99 9.66 -1.48
N PHE A 244 6.85 8.44 -2.02
CA PHE A 244 5.73 7.54 -1.70
C PHE A 244 5.65 7.19 -0.21
N VAL A 245 6.79 6.92 0.43
CA VAL A 245 6.85 6.59 1.86
C VAL A 245 6.37 7.78 2.69
N ASP A 246 6.76 8.99 2.30
CA ASP A 246 6.32 10.21 2.99
C ASP A 246 4.80 10.38 2.90
N VAL A 247 4.23 10.30 1.68
CA VAL A 247 2.77 10.33 1.44
C VAL A 247 2.03 9.31 2.31
N THR A 248 2.60 8.11 2.41
CA THR A 248 2.01 7.02 3.17
C THR A 248 2.05 7.27 4.67
N LEU A 249 3.11 7.90 5.19
CA LEU A 249 3.27 8.13 6.63
C LEU A 249 2.63 9.44 7.12
N VAL A 250 2.34 10.40 6.23
CA VAL A 250 1.67 11.67 6.62
C VAL A 250 0.37 11.45 7.40
N PRO A 251 -0.54 10.53 7.02
CA PRO A 251 -1.71 10.23 7.82
C PRO A 251 -1.38 9.74 9.25
N VAL A 252 -0.30 8.99 9.45
CA VAL A 252 0.13 8.57 10.80
C VAL A 252 0.47 9.81 11.64
N VAL A 253 1.20 10.76 11.06
CA VAL A 253 1.55 12.02 11.71
C VAL A 253 0.29 12.82 12.02
N ALA A 254 -0.69 12.93 11.14
CA ALA A 254 -1.93 13.67 11.45
C ALA A 254 -2.67 13.10 12.69
N TRP A 255 -2.42 11.84 13.05
CA TRP A 255 -3.05 11.14 14.17
C TRP A 255 -2.17 11.07 15.43
N TYR A 256 -0.93 11.58 15.40
CA TYR A 256 0.03 11.42 16.50
C TYR A 256 -0.50 11.88 17.87
N ARG A 257 -1.23 13.00 17.91
CA ARG A 257 -1.88 13.55 19.12
C ARG A 257 -2.82 12.52 19.76
N THR A 258 -3.55 11.78 18.94
CA THR A 258 -4.45 10.73 19.40
C THR A 258 -3.65 9.56 19.97
N TYR A 259 -2.58 9.15 19.29
CA TYR A 259 -1.71 8.07 19.76
C TYR A 259 -1.00 8.41 21.07
N GLU A 260 -0.47 9.62 21.21
CA GLU A 260 0.15 10.12 22.44
C GLU A 260 -0.82 10.13 23.62
N LEU A 261 -2.05 10.62 23.39
CA LEU A 261 -3.08 10.71 24.42
C LEU A 261 -3.50 9.32 24.93
N PHE A 262 -3.81 8.41 24.01
CA PHE A 262 -4.33 7.09 24.39
C PHE A 262 -3.24 6.09 24.76
N GLY A 263 -2.06 6.20 24.17
CA GLY A 263 -0.89 5.40 24.56
C GLY A 263 -0.11 5.97 25.73
N SER A 264 -0.42 7.16 26.22
CA SER A 264 0.30 7.79 27.35
C SER A 264 1.81 7.90 27.12
N PHE A 265 2.22 8.33 25.93
CA PHE A 265 3.63 8.59 25.59
C PHE A 265 3.76 9.91 24.81
N ARG A 266 4.99 10.37 24.61
CA ARG A 266 5.32 11.53 23.77
C ARG A 266 6.18 11.08 22.60
N THR A 267 5.67 11.22 21.39
CA THR A 267 6.33 10.77 20.15
C THR A 267 7.69 11.44 20.00
N GLU A 268 7.78 12.74 20.32
CA GLU A 268 9.00 13.54 20.26
C GLU A 268 10.15 13.00 21.14
N MET A 269 9.83 12.30 22.24
CA MET A 269 10.85 11.68 23.12
C MET A 269 11.48 10.42 22.52
N HIS A 270 10.82 9.81 21.53
CA HIS A 270 11.22 8.54 20.93
C HIS A 270 11.64 8.66 19.47
N ALA A 271 11.09 9.64 18.75
CA ALA A 271 11.31 9.89 17.33
C ALA A 271 11.27 11.41 17.02
N PRO A 272 12.26 12.20 17.51
CA PRO A 272 12.28 13.65 17.35
C PRO A 272 12.43 14.09 15.89
N ARG A 273 13.24 13.39 15.08
CA ARG A 273 13.42 13.74 13.66
C ARG A 273 12.16 13.43 12.87
N LEU A 274 11.48 12.33 13.18
CA LEU A 274 10.20 11.98 12.59
C LEU A 274 9.12 13.03 12.94
N MET A 275 9.11 13.55 14.17
CA MET A 275 8.22 14.65 14.54
C MET A 275 8.52 15.94 13.79
N ALA A 276 9.80 16.29 13.62
CA ALA A 276 10.22 17.44 12.82
C ALA A 276 9.84 17.27 11.34
N TRP A 277 10.07 16.07 10.79
CA TRP A 277 9.64 15.69 9.45
C TRP A 277 8.12 15.80 9.28
N GLY A 278 7.36 15.32 10.26
CA GLY A 278 5.90 15.39 10.25
C GLY A 278 5.37 16.82 10.21
N LYS A 279 5.95 17.73 11.03
CA LYS A 279 5.62 19.17 10.99
C LYS A 279 5.90 19.76 9.61
N ARG A 280 7.10 19.50 9.04
CA ARG A 280 7.45 19.94 7.69
C ARG A 280 6.45 19.44 6.65
N CYS A 281 5.99 18.19 6.77
CA CYS A 281 5.02 17.61 5.84
C CYS A 281 3.66 18.31 5.94
N LEU A 282 3.17 18.60 7.15
CA LEU A 282 1.89 19.27 7.37
C LEU A 282 1.88 20.74 6.90
N GLU A 283 3.03 21.41 6.89
CA GLU A 283 3.18 22.77 6.37
C GLU A 283 3.18 22.84 4.84
N ARG A 284 3.31 21.70 4.14
CA ARG A 284 3.26 21.68 2.68
C ARG A 284 1.84 22.00 2.21
N GLU A 285 1.70 22.97 1.32
CA GLU A 285 0.42 23.32 0.70
C GLU A 285 -0.27 22.09 0.10
N SER A 286 0.52 21.24 -0.55
CA SER A 286 0.02 20.03 -1.17
C SER A 286 -0.56 19.02 -0.16
N VAL A 287 -0.05 18.96 1.06
CA VAL A 287 -0.60 18.17 2.17
C VAL A 287 -1.75 18.89 2.85
N ALA A 288 -1.68 20.21 3.04
CA ALA A 288 -2.76 21.02 3.61
C ALA A 288 -4.03 21.03 2.74
N MET A 289 -3.89 20.91 1.42
CA MET A 289 -5.00 20.74 0.47
C MET A 289 -5.60 19.32 0.49
N SER A 290 -4.88 18.34 1.03
CA SER A 290 -5.44 17.00 1.24
C SER A 290 -6.41 17.05 2.42
N SER A 291 -7.53 16.31 2.34
CA SER A 291 -8.57 16.29 3.38
C SER A 291 -8.15 15.55 4.65
N LEU A 292 -6.94 15.81 5.16
CA LEU A 292 -6.48 15.29 6.44
C LEU A 292 -7.37 15.85 7.55
N PRO A 293 -7.83 15.01 8.48
CA PRO A 293 -8.65 15.48 9.56
C PRO A 293 -7.81 16.37 10.49
N ASP A 294 -8.40 17.47 10.95
CA ASP A 294 -7.78 18.34 11.94
C ASP A 294 -7.38 17.51 13.18
N PRO A 295 -6.09 17.45 13.55
CA PRO A 295 -5.61 16.65 14.68
C PRO A 295 -6.35 16.93 16.00
N HIS A 296 -6.86 18.15 16.21
CA HIS A 296 -7.68 18.50 17.37
C HIS A 296 -9.09 17.89 17.31
N LYS A 297 -9.66 17.74 16.11
CA LYS A 297 -10.97 17.09 15.92
C LYS A 297 -10.88 15.57 15.97
N VAL A 298 -9.77 14.99 15.54
CA VAL A 298 -9.53 13.54 15.58
C VAL A 298 -9.62 12.99 17.00
N HIS A 299 -8.93 13.59 17.96
CA HIS A 299 -8.94 13.06 19.33
C HIS A 299 -10.32 13.19 19.99
N GLN A 300 -11.08 14.25 19.67
CA GLN A 300 -12.46 14.43 20.14
C GLN A 300 -13.38 13.34 19.58
N PHE A 301 -13.24 13.05 18.29
CA PHE A 301 -13.97 11.96 17.63
C PHE A 301 -13.66 10.60 18.26
N VAL A 302 -12.38 10.31 18.53
CA VAL A 302 -11.98 9.04 19.15
C VAL A 302 -12.48 8.92 20.59
N ARG A 303 -12.44 10.01 21.38
CA ARG A 303 -13.09 10.04 22.72
C ARG A 303 -14.58 9.74 22.64
N PHE A 304 -15.28 10.38 21.70
CA PHE A 304 -16.71 10.10 21.47
C PHE A 304 -16.97 8.63 21.13
N LEU A 305 -16.13 8.01 20.29
CA LEU A 305 -16.25 6.59 19.96
C LEU A 305 -16.04 5.67 21.16
N ARG A 306 -15.07 5.95 22.04
CA ARG A 306 -14.85 5.17 23.28
C ARG A 306 -16.03 5.32 24.24
N ASN A 307 -16.55 6.53 24.40
CA ASN A 307 -17.69 6.79 25.30
C ASN A 307 -19.00 6.14 24.83
N LYS A 308 -19.12 5.78 23.54
CA LYS A 308 -20.27 5.03 23.00
C LYS A 308 -20.17 3.51 23.17
N LYS A 309 -19.04 2.95 23.63
CA LYS A 309 -18.95 1.52 23.94
C LYS A 309 -19.69 1.25 25.27
N PRO A 310 -20.70 0.37 25.30
CA PRO A 310 -21.36 0.00 26.55
C PRO A 310 -20.35 -0.61 27.52
N GLY A 311 -20.25 -0.08 28.75
CA GLY A 311 -19.39 -0.61 29.81
C GLY A 311 -18.14 0.21 30.16
N LEU A 312 -17.87 1.33 29.48
CA LEU A 312 -16.77 2.22 29.81
C LEU A 312 -17.21 3.33 30.75
N GLN A 313 -16.64 3.40 31.96
CA GLN A 313 -16.85 4.56 32.83
C GLN A 313 -16.19 5.80 32.21
N PRO A 314 -16.87 6.95 32.23
CA PRO A 314 -16.25 8.20 31.81
C PRO A 314 -15.09 8.54 32.77
N PHE A 315 -13.94 8.91 32.20
CA PHE A 315 -12.81 9.50 32.92
C PHE A 315 -13.19 10.86 33.52
#